data_AF-A0A327REA7-F1
#
_entry.id   AF-A0A327REA7-F1
#
_cell.length_a   1.000
_cell.length_b   1.000
_cell.length_c   1.000
_cell.angle_alpha   90.00
_cell.angle_beta   90.00
_cell.angle_gamma   90.00
#
_symmetry.space_group_name_H-M   'P 1'
#
loop_
_entity.id
_entity.type
_entity.pdbx_description
1 polymer ?
#
loop_
_entity_poly.entity_id
_entity_poly.type
_entity_poly.pdbx_seq_one_letter_code
_entity_poly.pdbx_strand_id
1 'polypeptide(L)' 'NLTGGVFIQDKTDVDAAVSAADIAASNGVVHVIDKVLLPQEAIDALLH' A
#
# COMPACT_ATOMS: atom_id res chain seq x y z
N ASN A 1 9.49 -8.94 -15.59
CA ASN A 1 10.47 -8.80 -14.50
C ASN A 1 10.56 -7.34 -14.10
N LEU A 2 9.90 -6.98 -13.00
CA LEU A 2 10.01 -5.66 -12.39
C LEU A 2 11.23 -5.68 -11.49
N THR A 3 12.39 -5.27 -12.01
CA THR A 3 13.68 -5.29 -11.31
C THR A 3 13.70 -4.41 -10.05
N GLY A 4 12.64 -3.61 -9.81
CA GLY A 4 12.44 -2.82 -8.59
C GLY A 4 11.32 -3.34 -7.66
N GLY A 5 10.58 -4.39 -8.02
CA GLY A 5 9.40 -4.83 -7.27
C GLY A 5 8.10 -4.11 -7.66
N VAL A 6 7.05 -4.30 -6.87
CA VAL A 6 5.74 -3.65 -7.04
C VAL A 6 5.52 -2.71 -5.86
N PHE A 7 5.04 -1.51 -6.16
CA PHE A 7 4.75 -0.48 -5.16
C PHE A 7 3.32 0.05 -5.32
N ILE A 8 2.73 0.48 -4.21
CA ILE A 8 1.42 1.13 -4.16
C ILE A 8 1.60 2.55 -3.64
N GLN A 9 1.08 3.51 -4.41
CA GLN A 9 1.12 4.94 -4.06
C GLN A 9 -0.14 5.31 -3.28
N ASP A 10 0.02 6.15 -2.26
CA ASP A 10 -1.09 6.79 -1.54
C ASP A 10 -0.89 8.31 -1.52
N LYS A 11 -1.50 9.01 -0.55
CA LYS A 11 -1.37 10.48 -0.44
C LYS A 11 -0.13 10.95 0.31
N THR A 12 0.72 10.03 0.76
CA THR A 12 2.00 10.36 1.39
C THR A 12 3.13 10.42 0.35
N ASP A 13 4.28 10.98 0.71
CA ASP A 13 5.45 11.07 -0.18
C ASP A 13 6.23 9.75 -0.31
N VAL A 14 5.80 8.68 0.37
CA VAL A 14 6.50 7.39 0.41
C VAL A 14 5.59 6.26 -0.09
N ASP A 15 6.02 5.63 -1.17
CA ASP A 15 5.34 4.46 -1.74
C ASP A 15 5.48 3.23 -0.84
N ALA A 16 4.41 2.42 -0.74
CA ALA A 16 4.42 1.17 0.00
C ALA A 16 4.93 0.01 -0.88
N ALA A 17 5.89 -0.77 -0.39
CA ALA A 17 6.41 -1.92 -1.12
C ALA A 17 5.56 -3.17 -0.88
N VAL A 18 5.25 -3.90 -1.94
CA VAL A 18 4.56 -5.20 -1.83
C VAL A 18 5.59 -6.27 -1.44
N SER A 19 5.49 -6.78 -0.20
CA SER A 19 6.40 -7.78 0.34
C SER A 19 5.98 -9.22 -0.01
N ALA A 20 4.69 -9.47 -0.16
CA ALA A 20 4.14 -10.74 -0.64
C ALA A 20 2.87 -10.47 -1.45
N ALA A 21 2.76 -11.11 -2.61
CA ALA A 21 1.64 -10.93 -3.53
C ALA A 21 0.87 -12.24 -3.74
N ASP A 22 -0.36 -12.12 -4.24
CA ASP A 22 -1.16 -13.23 -4.75
C ASP A 22 -1.50 -14.31 -3.71
N ILE A 23 -1.68 -13.90 -2.44
CA ILE A 23 -2.09 -14.82 -1.37
C ILE A 23 -3.59 -15.09 -1.53
N ALA A 24 -3.97 -16.34 -1.80
CA ALA A 24 -5.37 -16.73 -1.92
C ALA A 24 -6.12 -16.60 -0.59
N ALA A 25 -7.27 -15.93 -0.62
CA ALA A 25 -8.23 -15.85 0.48
C ALA A 25 -9.59 -16.44 0.03
N SER A 26 -10.45 -16.77 0.98
CA SER A 26 -11.77 -17.37 0.69
C SER A 26 -12.68 -16.48 -0.19
N ASN A 27 -12.38 -15.19 -0.25
CA ASN A 27 -13.17 -14.17 -0.93
C ASN A 27 -12.34 -13.31 -1.91
N GLY A 28 -11.13 -13.71 -2.27
CA GLY A 28 -10.28 -12.93 -3.17
C GLY A 28 -8.79 -13.17 -2.97
N VAL A 29 -8.02 -12.10 -3.09
CA VAL A 29 -6.55 -12.11 -3.03
C VAL A 29 -6.06 -11.07 -2.03
N VAL A 30 -5.00 -11.41 -1.31
CA VAL A 30 -4.31 -10.51 -0.36
C VAL A 30 -2.89 -10.23 -0.85
N HIS A 31 -2.50 -8.97 -0.75
CA HIS A 31 -1.12 -8.52 -0.93
C HIS A 31 -0.65 -7.87 0.38
N VAL A 32 0.52 -8.28 0.86
CA VAL A 32 1.14 -7.73 2.07
C VAL A 32 2.04 -6.57 1.67
N ILE A 33 1.92 -5.46 2.41
CA ILE A 33 2.73 -4.25 2.22
C ILE A 33 3.42 -3.86 3.53
N ASP A 34 4.52 -3.12 3.43
CA ASP A 34 5.37 -2.70 4.55
C ASP A 34 4.98 -1.37 5.19
N LYS A 35 3.92 -0.73 4.69
CA LYS A 35 3.44 0.59 5.09
C LYS A 35 1.92 0.62 5.20
N VAL A 36 1.41 1.47 6.10
CA VAL A 36 -0.03 1.80 6.16
C VAL A 36 -0.36 2.81 5.07
N LEU A 37 -1.43 2.55 4.31
CA LEU A 37 -1.94 3.49 3.31
C LEU A 37 -2.82 4.55 4.00
N LEU A 38 -2.57 5.82 3.69
CA LEU A 38 -3.33 6.94 4.22
C LEU A 38 -4.11 7.64 3.09
N PRO A 39 -5.44 7.84 3.28
CA PRO A 39 -6.23 8.68 2.38
C PRO A 39 -5.96 10.17 2.66
N GLN A 40 -6.40 11.05 1.75
CA GLN A 40 -6.14 12.50 1.88
C GLN A 40 -6.75 13.05 3.17
N GLU A 41 -7.95 12.60 3.50
CA GLU A 41 -8.73 13.05 4.65
C GLU A 41 -8.02 12.76 5.98
N ALA A 42 -7.25 11.66 6.05
CA ALA A 42 -6.46 11.33 7.24
C ALA A 42 -5.26 12.26 7.41
N ILE A 43 -4.65 12.71 6.30
CA ILE A 43 -3.56 13.69 6.33
C ILE A 43 -4.12 15.06 6.71
N ASP A 44 -5.23 15.46 6.10
CA ASP A 44 -5.88 16.73 6.37
C ASP A 44 -6.30 16.82 7.85
N ALA A 45 -6.78 15.73 8.46
CA ALA A 45 -7.13 15.67 9.88
C ALA A 45 -5.96 15.94 10.84
N LEU A 46 -4.71 15.77 10.41
CA LEU A 46 -3.50 16.03 11.21
C LEU A 46 -2.97 17.47 11.05
N LEU A 47 -3.46 18.20 10.05
CA LEU A 47 -3.02 19.55 9.70
C LEU A 47 -4.02 20.65 10.10
N HIS A 48 -5.13 20.27 10.76
CA HIS A 48 -6.09 21.20 11.38
C HIS A 48 -5.67 21.58 12.80
#